data_AF-A0A2Z7A5T4-F1
#
_entry.id   AF-A0A2Z7A5T4-F1
#
_cell.length_a   1.000
_cell.length_b   1.000
_cell.length_c   1.000
_cell.angle_alpha   90.00
_cell.angle_beta   90.00
_cell.angle_gamma   90.00
#
_symmetry.space_group_name_H-M   'P 1'
#
loop_
_entity.id
_entity.type
_entity.pdbx_description
1 polymer ?
#
loop_
_entity_poly.entity_id
_entity_poly.type
_entity_poly.pdbx_seq_one_letter_code
_entity_poly.pdbx_strand_id
1 'polypeptide(L)'
;MKQIKAGLWVNPRVPEMMANQETKNLAKTYGKFWCTWQTDRGDKLPIGPPALMMSPQAVNMGIVKPDLVAKRDAKYNISSDALKKSRVEIAEPEWINPQADYWKQHGKGFVIDVETTEMKKLAPFP
;
A
#
# COMPACT_ATOMS: atom_id res chain seq x y z
N MET A 1 9.45 -9.34 4.85
CA MET A 1 9.60 -9.09 3.40
C MET A 1 8.40 -8.29 2.92
N LYS A 2 8.62 -7.07 2.41
CA LYS A 2 7.55 -6.15 2.00
C LYS A 2 7.02 -6.43 0.60
N GLN A 3 5.83 -5.91 0.25
CA GLN A 3 5.12 -6.15 -1.02
C GLN A 3 5.99 -6.01 -2.28
N ILE A 4 6.96 -5.10 -2.26
CA ILE A 4 7.85 -4.82 -3.41
C ILE A 4 8.85 -5.97 -3.59
N LYS A 5 9.59 -6.32 -2.53
CA LYS A 5 10.50 -7.47 -2.55
C LYS A 5 9.77 -8.79 -2.74
N ALA A 6 8.54 -8.90 -2.24
CA ALA A 6 7.71 -10.08 -2.41
C ALA A 6 7.16 -10.27 -3.85
N GLY A 7 7.42 -9.34 -4.78
CA GLY A 7 6.90 -9.43 -6.16
C GLY A 7 5.40 -9.16 -6.29
N LEU A 8 4.76 -8.65 -5.23
CA LEU A 8 3.32 -8.36 -5.21
C LEU A 8 2.98 -7.01 -5.86
N TRP A 9 3.89 -6.04 -5.80
CA TRP A 9 3.72 -4.76 -6.49
C TRP A 9 4.20 -4.83 -7.95
N VAL A 10 3.33 -4.46 -8.89
CA VAL A 10 3.65 -4.38 -10.32
C VAL A 10 3.00 -3.15 -10.94
N ASN A 11 3.67 -2.57 -11.93
CA ASN A 11 3.14 -1.51 -12.79
C ASN A 11 2.91 -2.13 -14.18
N PRO A 12 1.75 -2.73 -14.47
CA PRO A 12 1.52 -3.43 -15.73
C PRO A 12 1.70 -2.48 -16.91
N ARG A 13 2.31 -2.98 -17.99
CA ARG A 13 2.55 -2.25 -19.25
C ARG A 13 3.55 -1.08 -19.14
N VAL A 14 4.17 -0.87 -17.98
CA VAL A 14 5.27 0.09 -17.81
C VAL A 14 6.59 -0.67 -17.95
N PRO A 15 7.52 -0.21 -18.82
CA PRO A 15 8.85 -0.80 -18.90
C PRO A 15 9.55 -0.81 -17.54
N GLU A 16 10.18 -1.93 -17.19
CA GLU A 16 10.80 -2.12 -15.87
C GLU A 16 11.85 -1.06 -15.57
N MET A 17 12.60 -0.59 -16.57
CA MET A 17 13.57 0.49 -16.43
C MET A 17 12.96 1.79 -15.86
N MET A 18 11.74 2.13 -16.28
CA MET A 18 11.02 3.31 -15.80
C MET A 18 10.42 3.07 -14.41
N ALA A 19 9.78 1.92 -14.21
CA ALA A 19 9.16 1.57 -12.94
C ALA A 19 10.18 1.34 -11.81
N ASN A 20 11.43 1.01 -12.14
CA ASN A 20 12.46 0.63 -11.18
C ASN A 20 12.81 1.75 -10.20
N GLN A 21 12.92 3.00 -10.65
CA GLN A 21 13.29 4.10 -9.77
C GLN A 21 12.19 4.39 -8.74
N GLU A 22 10.93 4.42 -9.19
CA GLU A 22 9.78 4.57 -8.30
C GLU A 22 9.67 3.41 -7.31
N THR A 23 9.86 2.18 -7.81
CA THR A 23 9.82 0.96 -6.99
C THR A 23 10.90 0.98 -5.90
N LYS A 24 12.12 1.45 -6.22
CA LYS A 24 13.20 1.63 -5.24
C LYS A 24 12.85 2.69 -4.19
N ASN A 25 12.23 3.79 -4.59
CA ASN A 25 11.79 4.83 -3.65
C ASN A 25 10.69 4.30 -2.72
N LEU A 26 9.69 3.61 -3.28
CA LEU A 26 8.59 3.03 -2.51
C LEU A 26 9.05 1.90 -1.58
N ALA A 27 10.10 1.14 -1.94
CA ALA A 27 10.62 0.07 -1.10
C ALA A 27 11.20 0.56 0.23
N LYS A 28 11.67 1.82 0.26
CA LYS A 28 12.11 2.50 1.48
C LYS A 28 10.94 2.85 2.40
N THR A 29 9.70 2.86 1.90
CA THR A 29 8.53 3.14 2.73
C THR A 29 8.17 1.93 3.60
N TYR A 30 7.37 2.18 4.64
CA TYR A 30 6.92 1.10 5.52
C TYR A 30 5.85 0.20 4.87
N GLY A 31 5.13 0.70 3.86
CA GLY A 31 3.99 0.02 3.27
C GLY A 31 2.72 0.16 4.12
N LYS A 32 2.54 1.32 4.77
CA LYS A 32 1.29 1.77 5.37
C LYS A 32 0.90 3.10 4.78
N PHE A 33 -0.40 3.33 4.65
CA PHE A 33 -0.91 4.54 4.03
C PHE A 33 -2.31 4.86 4.58
N TRP A 34 -2.67 6.14 4.53
CA TRP A 34 -4.01 6.60 4.81
C TRP A 34 -4.75 6.77 3.49
N CYS A 35 -5.94 6.19 3.37
CA CYS A 35 -6.85 6.52 2.29
C CYS A 35 -7.67 7.74 2.72
N THR A 36 -7.30 8.91 2.20
CA THR A 36 -8.02 10.15 2.42
C THR A 36 -8.87 10.49 1.19
N TRP A 37 -9.85 11.35 1.40
CA TRP A 37 -10.72 11.87 0.34
C TRP A 37 -10.38 13.34 0.09
N GLN A 38 -10.68 13.82 -1.12
CA GLN A 38 -10.65 15.24 -1.39
C GLN A 38 -11.83 15.90 -0.66
N THR A 39 -11.53 16.78 0.31
CA THR A 39 -12.55 17.39 1.18
C THR A 39 -12.92 18.81 0.79
N ASP A 40 -12.09 19.49 0.01
CA ASP A 40 -12.21 20.92 -0.30
C ASP A 40 -13.10 21.22 -1.53
N ARG A 41 -13.31 20.24 -2.40
CA ARG A 41 -14.18 20.34 -3.59
C ARG A 41 -15.68 20.27 -3.26
N GLY A 42 -16.09 19.96 -2.03
CA GLY A 42 -17.51 19.96 -1.66
C GLY A 42 -18.35 18.82 -2.24
N ASP A 43 -17.72 17.74 -2.70
CA ASP A 43 -18.44 16.55 -3.16
C ASP A 43 -19.24 15.89 -2.04
N LYS A 44 -20.48 15.46 -2.33
CA LYS A 44 -21.26 14.59 -1.44
C LYS A 44 -20.74 13.15 -1.56
N LEU A 45 -19.59 12.87 -0.97
CA LEU A 45 -19.05 11.52 -0.87
C LEU A 45 -19.68 10.80 0.35
N PRO A 46 -19.97 9.49 0.28
CA PRO A 46 -20.23 8.70 1.47
C PRO A 46 -18.89 8.52 2.21
N ILE A 47 -18.59 9.39 3.18
CA ILE A 47 -17.27 9.43 3.81
C ILE A 47 -17.34 8.83 5.22
N GLY A 48 -16.75 7.64 5.37
CA GLY A 48 -16.31 7.18 6.69
C GLY A 48 -14.97 7.82 7.07
N PRO A 49 -14.53 7.70 8.34
CA PRO A 49 -13.18 8.11 8.75
C PRO A 49 -12.12 7.55 7.80
N PRO A 50 -11.01 8.28 7.56
CA PRO A 50 -9.85 7.67 6.93
C PRO A 50 -9.41 6.45 7.75
N ALA A 51 -9.13 5.34 7.07
CA ALA A 51 -8.65 4.12 7.71
C ALA A 51 -7.15 3.96 7.45
N LEU A 52 -6.42 3.49 8.47
CA LEU A 52 -5.01 3.12 8.32
C LEU A 52 -4.95 1.80 7.56
N MET A 53 -4.46 1.86 6.34
CA MET A 53 -4.30 0.69 5.49
C MET A 53 -2.84 0.23 5.48
N MET A 54 -2.65 -1.05 5.20
CA MET A 54 -1.33 -1.66 5.11
C MET A 54 -1.20 -2.52 3.86
N SER A 55 0.02 -2.53 3.33
CA SER A 55 0.43 -3.46 2.29
C SER A 55 0.36 -4.90 2.78
N PRO A 56 0.12 -5.87 1.88
CA PRO A 56 0.12 -7.28 2.23
C PRO A 56 1.41 -7.69 2.95
N GLN A 57 1.27 -8.58 3.93
CA GLN A 57 2.35 -9.05 4.80
C GLN A 57 2.40 -10.57 4.81
N ALA A 58 3.55 -11.14 5.15
CA ALA A 58 3.71 -12.59 5.27
C ALA A 58 3.04 -13.21 6.52
N VAL A 59 2.30 -12.43 7.31
CA VAL A 59 1.55 -12.92 8.49
C VAL A 59 0.15 -13.34 8.07
N ASN A 60 -0.43 -14.33 8.76
CA ASN A 60 -1.62 -15.06 8.32
C ASN A 60 -2.80 -14.16 7.84
N MET A 61 -3.09 -13.06 8.54
CA MET A 61 -4.15 -12.10 8.15
C MET A 61 -3.79 -11.19 6.96
N GLY A 62 -2.50 -11.06 6.63
CA GLY A 62 -2.00 -10.17 5.59
C GLY A 62 -1.57 -10.87 4.29
N ILE A 63 -1.70 -12.19 4.22
CA ILE A 63 -1.29 -12.97 3.04
C ILE A 63 -2.30 -12.76 1.90
N VAL A 64 -1.79 -12.41 0.73
CA VAL A 64 -2.60 -12.36 -0.49
C VAL A 64 -2.93 -13.79 -0.91
N LYS A 65 -4.20 -14.04 -1.25
CA LYS A 65 -4.64 -15.35 -1.78
C LYS A 65 -3.81 -15.73 -3.01
N PRO A 66 -3.13 -16.89 -3.03
CA PRO A 66 -2.27 -17.30 -4.14
C PRO A 66 -2.97 -17.29 -5.50
N ASP A 67 -4.23 -17.71 -5.55
CA ASP A 67 -5.03 -17.72 -6.78
C ASP A 67 -5.21 -16.32 -7.40
N LEU A 68 -5.26 -15.27 -6.59
CA LEU A 68 -5.35 -13.89 -7.09
C LEU A 68 -4.02 -13.46 -7.72
N VAL A 69 -2.90 -13.88 -7.14
CA VAL A 69 -1.56 -13.62 -7.68
C VAL A 69 -1.38 -14.38 -9.00
N ALA A 70 -1.75 -15.66 -9.05
CA ALA A 70 -1.69 -16.47 -10.26
C ALA A 70 -2.56 -15.90 -11.40
N LYS A 71 -3.79 -15.46 -11.09
CA LYS A 71 -4.67 -14.79 -12.07
C LYS A 71 -4.08 -13.50 -12.62
N ARG A 72 -3.47 -12.67 -11.75
CA ARG A 72 -2.76 -11.46 -12.17
C ARG A 72 -1.59 -11.80 -13.09
N ASP A 73 -0.80 -12.80 -12.71
CA ASP A 73 0.40 -13.22 -13.44
C ASP A 73 0.07 -13.72 -14.85
N ALA A 74 -0.98 -14.55 -14.96
CA ALA A 74 -1.51 -14.99 -16.24
C ALA A 74 -2.04 -13.82 -17.09
N LYS A 75 -2.76 -12.87 -16.47
CA LYS A 75 -3.35 -11.73 -17.18
C LYS A 75 -2.31 -10.80 -17.81
N TYR A 76 -1.16 -10.62 -17.15
CA TYR A 76 -0.13 -9.69 -17.60
C TYR A 76 1.13 -10.38 -18.15
N ASN A 77 1.11 -11.72 -18.26
CA ASN A 77 2.26 -12.53 -18.68
C ASN A 77 3.53 -12.21 -17.87
N ILE A 78 3.40 -12.21 -16.55
CA ILE A 78 4.48 -11.90 -15.60
C ILE A 78 4.73 -13.08 -14.65
N SER A 79 5.90 -13.11 -14.02
CA SER A 79 6.23 -14.09 -12.97
C SER A 79 6.56 -13.38 -11.66
N SER A 80 5.73 -13.61 -10.64
CA SER A 80 5.99 -13.12 -9.26
C SER A 80 7.33 -13.59 -8.70
N ASP A 81 7.72 -14.83 -8.97
CA ASP A 81 8.99 -15.39 -8.51
C ASP A 81 10.19 -14.75 -9.20
N ALA A 82 10.09 -14.47 -10.50
CA ALA A 82 11.12 -13.75 -11.22
C ALA A 82 11.28 -12.32 -10.67
N LEU A 83 10.17 -11.62 -10.41
CA LEU A 83 10.17 -10.29 -9.81
C LEU A 83 10.74 -10.30 -8.39
N LYS A 84 10.44 -11.32 -7.60
CA LYS A 84 11.01 -11.49 -6.25
C LYS A 84 12.53 -11.65 -6.32
N LYS A 85 13.04 -12.45 -7.26
CA LYS A 85 14.48 -12.64 -7.49
C LYS A 85 15.16 -11.36 -7.99
N SER A 86 14.55 -10.63 -8.94
CA SER A 86 15.15 -9.40 -9.47
C SER A 86 15.24 -8.26 -8.46
N ARG A 87 14.45 -8.33 -7.37
CA ARG A 87 14.32 -7.27 -6.36
C ARG A 87 15.01 -7.56 -5.03
N VAL A 88 15.79 -8.64 -4.93
CA VAL A 88 16.50 -9.03 -3.70
C VAL A 88 17.40 -7.88 -3.20
N GLU A 89 18.08 -7.20 -4.12
CA GLU A 89 19.05 -6.12 -3.85
C GLU A 89 18.41 -4.75 -3.55
N ILE A 90 17.07 -4.62 -3.62
CA ILE A 90 16.43 -3.33 -3.30
C ILE A 90 16.60 -3.04 -1.81
N ALA A 91 17.02 -1.83 -1.44
CA ALA A 91 17.13 -1.44 -0.04
C ALA A 91 15.75 -1.40 0.64
N GLU A 92 15.65 -1.95 1.84
CA GLU A 92 14.52 -1.75 2.76
C GLU A 92 14.90 -0.65 3.77
N PRO A 93 13.93 0.00 4.46
CA PRO A 93 14.26 1.00 5.47
C PRO A 93 15.06 0.38 6.61
N GLU A 94 16.12 1.10 6.99
CA GLU A 94 17.09 0.69 8.01
C GLU A 94 16.46 0.62 9.41
N TRP A 95 15.45 1.45 9.67
CA TRP A 95 14.76 1.50 10.94
C TRP A 95 13.25 1.43 10.78
N ILE A 96 12.64 0.62 11.63
CA ILE A 96 11.20 0.44 11.74
C ILE A 96 10.85 0.70 13.20
N ASN A 97 9.89 1.59 13.44
CA ASN A 97 9.36 1.80 14.78
C ASN A 97 8.83 0.46 15.35
N PRO A 98 9.26 0.01 16.54
CA PRO A 98 8.82 -1.26 17.13
C PRO A 98 7.31 -1.41 17.25
N GLN A 99 6.58 -0.30 17.46
CA GLN A 99 5.13 -0.28 17.60
C GLN A 99 4.40 -0.26 16.25
N ALA A 100 5.11 -0.12 15.14
CA ALA A 100 4.49 -0.11 13.83
C ALA A 100 3.74 -1.44 13.56
N ASP A 101 4.26 -2.57 14.01
CA ASP A 101 3.63 -3.88 13.77
C ASP A 101 2.85 -4.45 14.97
N TYR A 102 2.44 -3.59 15.91
CA TYR A 102 1.71 -3.99 17.12
C TYR A 102 0.50 -4.90 16.83
N TRP A 103 -0.23 -4.62 15.76
CA TRP A 103 -1.39 -5.40 15.32
C TRP A 103 -1.04 -6.87 15.00
N LYS A 104 0.18 -7.20 14.56
CA LYS A 104 0.59 -8.56 14.18
C LYS A 104 0.55 -9.53 15.36
N GLN A 105 0.86 -9.02 16.56
CA GLN A 105 0.94 -9.82 17.78
C GLN A 105 -0.32 -9.73 18.62
N HIS A 106 -0.98 -8.56 18.63
CA HIS A 106 -2.07 -8.27 19.55
C HIS A 106 -3.45 -8.19 18.89
N GLY A 107 -3.54 -8.18 17.55
CA GLY A 107 -4.81 -8.03 16.83
C GLY A 107 -5.47 -6.66 17.01
N LYS A 108 -4.77 -5.68 17.58
CA LYS A 108 -5.26 -4.32 17.85
C LYS A 108 -4.58 -3.30 16.95
N GLY A 109 -5.37 -2.38 16.40
CA GLY A 109 -4.90 -1.28 15.56
C GLY A 109 -5.39 0.07 16.09
N PHE A 110 -4.90 1.15 15.47
CA PHE A 110 -5.42 2.49 15.72
C PHE A 110 -6.80 2.66 15.09
N VAL A 111 -7.72 3.25 15.85
CA VAL A 111 -9.03 3.70 15.37
C VAL A 111 -8.99 5.22 15.30
N ILE A 112 -9.59 5.77 14.24
CA ILE A 112 -9.80 7.21 14.13
C ILE A 112 -11.24 7.50 14.53
N ASP A 113 -11.40 8.37 15.52
CA ASP A 113 -12.68 8.97 15.86
C ASP A 113 -12.91 10.19 14.97
N VAL A 114 -14.16 10.36 14.52
CA VAL A 114 -14.57 11.46 13.65
C VAL A 114 -15.36 12.47 14.46
N GLU A 115 -14.96 13.74 14.38
CA GLU A 115 -15.70 14.85 14.93
C GLU A 115 -16.30 15.69 13.81
N THR A 116 -17.50 16.23 14.04
CA THR A 116 -18.14 17.14 13.08
C THR A 116 -17.46 18.51 13.15
N THR A 117 -17.05 19.04 12.00
CA THR A 117 -16.40 20.35 11.90
C THR A 117 -16.86 21.11 10.67
N GLU A 118 -16.68 22.43 10.65
CA GLU A 118 -16.98 23.27 9.49
C GLU A 118 -15.95 23.03 8.37
N MET A 119 -16.43 22.67 7.18
CA MET A 119 -15.58 22.37 6.02
C MET A 119 -14.99 23.64 5.41
N LYS A 120 -13.66 23.75 5.41
CA LYS A 120 -12.93 24.82 4.70
C LYS A 120 -12.94 24.54 3.19
N LYS A 121 -13.75 25.28 2.43
CA LYS A 121 -13.86 25.17 0.97
C LYS A 121 -12.80 26.05 0.29
N LEU A 122 -11.60 25.50 0.11
CA LEU A 122 -10.46 26.23 -0.45
C LEU A 122 -10.27 25.99 -1.96
N ALA A 123 -10.79 24.88 -2.50
CA ALA A 123 -10.73 24.58 -3.92
C ALA A 123 -11.97 25.11 -4.66
N PRO A 124 -11.80 25.67 -5.87
CA PRO A 124 -12.94 25.98 -6.72
C PRO A 124 -13.71 24.69 -7.07
N PHE A 125 -15.03 24.75 -6.94
CA PHE A 125 -15.93 23.71 -7.43
C PHE A 125 -15.93 23.77 -8.97
N PRO A 126 -15.77 22.65 -9.70
CA PRO A 126 -15.86 22.63 -11.16
C PRO A 126 -17.28 22.91 -11.67
#